data_AF-A0A7S0T8Z6-F1
#
_entry.id   AF-A0A7S0T8Z6-F1
#
_cell.length_a   1.000
_cell.length_b   1.000
_cell.length_c   1.000
_cell.angle_alpha   90.00
_cell.angle_beta   90.00
_cell.angle_gamma   90.00
#
_symmetry.space_group_name_H-M   'P 1'
#
loop_
_entity.id
_entity.type
_entity.pdbx_description
1 polymer ?
#
loop_
_entity_poly.entity_id
_entity_poly.type
_entity_poly.pdbx_seq_one_letter_code
_entity_poly.pdbx_strand_id
1 'polypeptide(L)'
;ARECAAGKMSRYMGNFARPENAIKRAEELINVGQKQAALQALHEIVTSRRNRQWTKVLEEVMFKYVELCVDLKRGRLCKDGLMQYRNTCLLVNVQSLEEVVKKFLKLATEKAEGAQEAFGSQLDAGVDLEAEFTPESLMLKAYQIDNENEATEQETVTPWFKFLWETYRNLLDILRNNNKLEGLYALVVKDAFKFCLKHKRTTEFRRVCDLLRSHLNNMIKYRDMRDRPDLSLPETQNLYMEVRFEQLKAATTLEMWQEAFRSVEDIHGLMLMVRRSPKPQMMALYFAKLTEIFWIGKNYLHNAYAWMKLYSVSKMYNRSLTPEDERALASGVVLAAMCITPYKEKSMFGEIDSDNQVDRDARMASLLGYQVDRSRNVDDVLSRELLVAEIKRSGLLSKVDGDVRQLYTLMEQSFSPLDMCKRADALFAILQGTTIEVSEASPVSSFNFNSFLPRLRSLGIVRMVHQQSKVFETMKIDSLKSAVPFMPYHEVERILVQAVRSGYISVRIDHQTGSPHFFGDR
;
A
#
# COMPACT_ATOMS: atom_id res chain seq x y z
N ALA A 1 41.04 55.65 0.88
CA ALA A 1 41.95 54.72 0.16
C ALA A 1 41.65 53.22 0.39
N ARG A 2 40.57 52.81 1.08
CA ARG A 2 40.15 51.39 1.20
C ARG A 2 38.92 51.00 0.37
N GLU A 3 38.22 51.95 -0.24
CA GLU A 3 37.04 51.66 -1.08
C GLU A 3 37.37 51.46 -2.57
N CYS A 4 38.59 51.80 -3.02
CA CYS A 4 38.98 51.61 -4.42
C CYS A 4 39.53 50.21 -4.74
N ALA A 5 39.76 49.37 -3.72
CA ALA A 5 40.29 48.00 -3.88
C ALA A 5 39.19 46.94 -4.03
N ALA A 6 37.99 47.16 -3.47
CA ALA A 6 36.86 46.24 -3.59
C ALA A 6 36.29 46.18 -5.03
N GLY A 7 36.36 47.29 -5.77
CA GLY A 7 35.89 47.37 -7.16
C GLY A 7 36.74 46.63 -8.20
N LYS A 8 37.96 46.19 -7.84
CA LYS A 8 38.85 45.45 -8.76
C LYS A 8 38.85 43.93 -8.55
N MET A 9 38.40 43.43 -7.40
CA MET A 9 38.25 41.98 -7.17
C MET A 9 37.00 41.38 -7.83
N SER A 10 35.96 42.19 -8.10
CA SER A 10 34.72 41.72 -8.74
C SER A 10 34.85 41.40 -10.24
N ARG A 11 35.95 41.80 -10.91
CA ARG A 11 36.14 41.54 -12.36
C ARG A 11 36.76 40.18 -12.69
N TYR A 12 37.18 39.41 -11.68
CA TYR A 12 37.71 38.05 -11.86
C TYR A 12 36.67 36.94 -11.55
N MET A 13 35.39 37.29 -11.39
CA MET A 13 34.30 36.30 -11.37
C MET A 13 33.90 35.94 -12.80
N GLY A 14 34.68 35.01 -13.37
CA GLY A 14 34.13 33.83 -14.03
C GLY A 14 33.22 34.01 -15.24
N ASN A 15 33.58 34.83 -16.23
CA ASN A 15 32.95 34.74 -17.55
C ASN A 15 33.51 33.53 -18.32
N PHE A 16 33.32 32.33 -17.78
CA PHE A 16 33.83 31.09 -18.39
C PHE A 16 32.98 30.75 -19.62
N ALA A 17 33.59 30.90 -20.79
CA ALA A 17 32.94 30.58 -22.07
C ALA A 17 32.96 29.09 -22.42
N ARG A 18 33.81 28.28 -21.76
CA ARG A 18 34.00 26.85 -22.09
C ARG A 18 33.85 25.94 -20.86
N PRO A 19 33.03 24.88 -20.93
CA PRO A 19 32.83 23.91 -19.85
C PRO A 19 34.13 23.24 -19.35
N GLU A 20 35.09 22.98 -20.25
CA GLU A 20 36.38 22.33 -19.94
C GLU A 20 37.20 23.10 -18.89
N ASN A 21 37.22 24.43 -18.98
CA ASN A 21 37.97 25.28 -18.06
C ASN A 21 37.32 25.32 -16.68
N ALA A 22 36.01 25.13 -16.61
CA ALA A 22 35.27 25.14 -15.35
C ALA A 22 35.52 23.88 -14.53
N ILE A 23 35.67 22.71 -15.16
CA ILE A 23 36.04 21.47 -14.46
C ILE A 23 37.42 21.63 -13.81
N LYS A 24 38.43 22.03 -14.58
CA LYS A 24 39.80 22.23 -14.07
C LYS A 24 39.82 23.22 -12.92
N ARG A 25 39.08 24.33 -13.07
CA ARG A 25 39.00 25.33 -12.00
C ARG A 25 38.28 24.81 -10.76
N ALA A 26 37.22 24.04 -10.92
CA ALA A 26 36.53 23.41 -9.80
C ALA A 26 37.46 22.42 -9.07
N GLU A 27 38.26 21.64 -9.79
CA GLU A 27 39.26 20.73 -9.20
C GLU A 27 40.33 21.50 -8.43
N GLU A 28 40.87 22.58 -8.98
CA GLU A 28 41.81 23.47 -8.26
C GLU A 28 41.20 24.02 -6.98
N LEU A 29 39.94 24.49 -7.03
CA LEU A 29 39.24 25.03 -5.86
C LEU A 29 38.94 23.95 -4.82
N ILE A 30 38.64 22.70 -5.25
CA ILE A 30 38.46 21.56 -4.35
C ILE A 30 39.78 21.22 -3.66
N ASN A 31 40.91 21.23 -4.38
CA ASN A 31 42.24 20.96 -3.81
C ASN A 31 42.65 22.00 -2.77
N VAL A 32 42.20 23.25 -2.91
CA VAL A 32 42.40 24.33 -1.93
C VAL A 32 41.35 24.30 -0.80
N GLY A 33 40.44 23.33 -0.80
CA GLY A 33 39.40 23.17 0.23
C GLY A 33 38.19 24.09 0.07
N GLN A 34 38.14 24.92 -0.98
CA GLN A 34 37.04 25.85 -1.25
C GLN A 34 35.89 25.20 -2.04
N LYS A 35 35.27 24.16 -1.45
CA LYS A 35 34.18 23.40 -2.08
C LYS A 35 32.97 24.28 -2.46
N GLN A 36 32.63 25.28 -1.65
CA GLN A 36 31.50 26.18 -1.91
C GLN A 36 31.73 27.08 -3.14
N ALA A 37 32.95 27.58 -3.32
CA ALA A 37 33.32 28.39 -4.49
C ALA A 37 33.39 27.53 -5.76
N ALA A 38 33.89 26.28 -5.64
CA ALA A 38 33.87 25.30 -6.73
C ALA A 38 32.43 25.01 -7.18
N LEU A 39 31.50 24.81 -6.23
CA LEU A 39 30.08 24.58 -6.53
C LEU A 39 29.44 25.76 -7.28
N GLN A 40 29.73 27.00 -6.86
CA GLN A 40 29.21 28.20 -7.52
C GLN A 40 29.74 28.34 -8.95
N ALA A 41 31.04 28.11 -9.17
CA ALA A 41 31.64 28.16 -10.50
C ALA A 41 31.01 27.14 -11.47
N LEU A 42 30.72 25.93 -10.99
CA LEU A 42 30.02 24.92 -11.80
C LEU A 42 28.53 25.27 -12.00
N HIS A 43 27.87 25.84 -10.99
CA HIS A 43 26.47 26.29 -11.10
C HIS A 43 26.30 27.33 -12.20
N GLU A 44 27.19 28.32 -12.27
CA GLU A 44 27.16 29.37 -13.31
C GLU A 44 27.25 28.77 -14.73
N ILE A 45 28.04 27.72 -14.91
CA ILE A 45 28.19 27.04 -16.21
C ILE A 45 26.94 26.24 -16.59
N VAL A 46 26.40 25.45 -15.66
CA VAL A 46 25.20 24.64 -15.87
C VAL A 46 23.99 25.53 -16.14
N THR A 47 23.94 26.69 -15.49
CA THR A 47 22.84 27.65 -15.64
C THR A 47 23.02 28.67 -16.76
N SER A 48 24.19 28.69 -17.40
CA SER A 48 24.52 29.65 -18.44
C SER A 48 23.70 29.43 -19.70
N ARG A 49 23.14 30.53 -20.23
CA ARG A 49 22.45 30.53 -21.54
C ARG A 49 23.38 30.20 -22.71
N ARG A 50 24.71 30.31 -22.53
CA ARG A 50 25.69 30.02 -23.60
C ARG A 50 25.90 28.52 -23.80
N ASN A 51 25.62 27.69 -22.79
CA ASN A 51 25.89 26.24 -22.80
C ASN A 51 24.58 25.42 -22.94
N ARG A 52 23.67 25.85 -23.82
CA ARG A 52 22.36 25.20 -24.05
C ARG A 52 22.41 23.98 -24.97
N GLN A 53 23.56 23.70 -25.57
CA GLN A 53 23.78 22.49 -26.36
C GLN A 53 24.51 21.47 -25.49
N TRP A 54 23.99 20.24 -25.48
CA TRP A 54 24.61 19.14 -24.75
C TRP A 54 25.97 18.81 -25.36
N THR A 55 26.96 18.62 -24.49
CA THR A 55 28.31 18.13 -24.82
C THR A 55 28.74 17.15 -23.75
N LYS A 56 29.61 16.18 -24.10
CA LYS A 56 30.12 15.20 -23.13
C LYS A 56 30.84 15.85 -21.95
N VAL A 57 31.52 16.97 -22.17
CA VAL A 57 32.16 17.76 -21.10
C VAL A 57 31.13 18.34 -20.13
N LEU A 58 29.94 18.74 -20.61
CA LEU A 58 28.87 19.24 -19.75
C LEU A 58 28.30 18.14 -18.84
N GLU A 59 28.28 16.89 -19.31
CA GLU A 59 27.93 15.73 -18.49
C GLU A 59 28.95 15.50 -17.37
N GLU A 60 30.25 15.58 -17.66
CA GLU A 60 31.32 15.52 -16.66
C GLU A 60 31.23 16.66 -15.63
N VAL A 61 30.97 17.89 -16.10
CA VAL A 61 30.65 19.04 -15.23
C VAL A 61 29.49 18.70 -14.30
N MET A 62 28.41 18.12 -14.85
CA MET A 62 27.21 17.82 -14.07
C MET A 62 27.45 16.72 -13.04
N PHE A 63 28.24 15.70 -13.36
CA PHE A 63 28.65 14.69 -12.39
C PHE A 63 29.41 15.29 -11.22
N LYS A 64 30.37 16.18 -11.48
CA LYS A 64 31.13 16.86 -10.41
C LYS A 64 30.26 17.84 -9.61
N TYR A 65 29.35 18.52 -10.29
CA TYR A 65 28.39 19.43 -9.67
C TYR A 65 27.48 18.71 -8.68
N VAL A 66 26.94 17.55 -9.06
CA VAL A 66 26.10 16.71 -8.19
C VAL A 66 26.89 16.18 -6.99
N GLU A 67 28.12 15.71 -7.19
CA GLU A 67 29.00 15.28 -6.08
C GLU A 67 29.17 16.38 -5.03
N LEU A 68 29.47 17.61 -5.46
CA LEU A 68 29.60 18.75 -4.56
C LEU A 68 28.27 19.15 -3.90
N CYS A 69 27.15 19.06 -4.63
CA CYS A 69 25.83 19.32 -4.06
C CYS A 69 25.49 18.35 -2.92
N VAL A 70 25.82 17.07 -3.08
CA VAL A 70 25.62 16.03 -2.06
C VAL A 70 26.53 16.29 -0.86
N ASP A 71 27.82 16.49 -1.08
CA ASP A 71 28.81 16.74 -0.02
C ASP A 71 28.44 17.95 0.85
N LEU A 72 27.89 19.01 0.23
CA LEU A 72 27.51 20.25 0.92
C LEU A 72 26.03 20.29 1.33
N LYS A 73 25.27 19.21 1.11
CA LYS A 73 23.81 19.12 1.38
C LYS A 73 23.00 20.26 0.74
N ARG A 74 23.40 20.74 -0.44
CA ARG A 74 22.77 21.88 -1.15
C ARG A 74 21.66 21.43 -2.11
N GLY A 75 20.57 20.88 -1.57
CA GLY A 75 19.48 20.29 -2.37
C GLY A 75 18.79 21.27 -3.32
N ARG A 76 18.56 22.52 -2.89
CA ARG A 76 17.92 23.57 -3.70
C ARG A 76 18.75 23.93 -4.93
N LEU A 77 20.05 24.15 -4.76
CA LEU A 77 20.97 24.42 -5.88
C LEU A 77 21.03 23.24 -6.85
N CYS A 78 21.04 22.00 -6.32
CA CYS A 78 21.00 20.80 -7.15
C CYS A 78 19.74 20.76 -8.01
N LYS A 79 18.56 21.04 -7.42
CA LYS A 79 17.27 21.11 -8.13
C LYS A 79 17.35 22.10 -9.29
N ASP A 80 17.80 23.33 -9.05
CA ASP A 80 17.89 24.36 -10.07
C ASP A 80 18.84 23.98 -11.20
N GLY A 81 20.01 23.41 -10.86
CA GLY A 81 20.96 22.90 -11.85
C GLY A 81 20.38 21.76 -12.69
N LEU A 82 19.72 20.79 -12.06
CA LEU A 82 19.10 19.65 -12.75
C LEU A 82 17.92 20.07 -13.64
N MET A 83 17.11 21.06 -13.23
CA MET A 83 16.05 21.59 -14.08
C MET A 83 16.61 22.19 -15.37
N GLN A 84 17.73 22.90 -15.30
CA GLN A 84 18.38 23.49 -16.47
C GLN A 84 19.07 22.42 -17.32
N TYR A 85 19.78 21.48 -16.69
CA TYR A 85 20.42 20.36 -17.38
C TYR A 85 19.39 19.48 -18.11
N ARG A 86 18.23 19.21 -17.49
CA ARG A 86 17.10 18.50 -18.12
C ARG A 86 16.72 19.17 -19.45
N ASN A 87 16.54 20.48 -19.47
CA ASN A 87 16.13 21.21 -20.67
C ASN A 87 17.18 21.12 -21.79
N THR A 88 18.46 21.11 -21.44
CA THR A 88 19.58 20.94 -22.38
C THR A 88 19.64 19.51 -22.96
N CYS A 89 19.39 18.49 -22.12
CA CYS A 89 19.49 17.08 -22.51
C CYS A 89 18.26 16.56 -23.26
N LEU A 90 17.07 17.09 -23.01
CA LEU A 90 15.78 16.53 -23.47
C LEU A 90 15.67 16.39 -25.01
N LEU A 91 16.36 17.25 -25.75
CA LEU A 91 16.35 17.26 -27.21
C LEU A 91 17.51 16.46 -27.82
N VAL A 92 18.57 16.18 -27.07
CA VAL A 92 19.84 15.64 -27.61
C VAL A 92 20.18 14.28 -27.03
N ASN A 93 20.28 14.16 -25.70
CA ASN A 93 20.70 12.93 -25.04
C ASN A 93 19.99 12.76 -23.68
N VAL A 94 18.87 12.05 -23.69
CA VAL A 94 18.09 11.74 -22.48
C VAL A 94 18.83 10.78 -21.55
N GLN A 95 19.65 9.87 -22.10
CA GLN A 95 20.41 8.90 -21.31
C GLN A 95 21.42 9.59 -20.39
N SER A 96 22.01 10.70 -20.83
CA SER A 96 22.93 11.47 -19.99
C SER A 96 22.24 12.02 -18.72
N LEU A 97 20.98 12.46 -18.83
CA LEU A 97 20.21 12.87 -17.65
C LEU A 97 19.93 11.69 -16.73
N GLU A 98 19.61 10.52 -17.28
CA GLU A 98 19.39 9.29 -16.53
C GLU A 98 20.63 8.88 -15.72
N GLU A 99 21.82 8.88 -16.32
CA GLU A 99 23.06 8.52 -15.63
C GLU A 99 23.42 9.53 -14.52
N VAL A 100 23.21 10.84 -14.76
CA VAL A 100 23.39 11.87 -13.73
C VAL A 100 22.42 11.66 -12.56
N VAL A 101 21.14 11.35 -12.82
CA VAL A 101 20.14 11.10 -11.78
C VAL A 101 20.45 9.82 -10.99
N LYS A 102 20.84 8.74 -11.66
CA LYS A 102 21.28 7.49 -10.99
C LYS A 102 22.48 7.74 -10.08
N LYS A 103 23.49 8.49 -10.55
CA LYS A 103 24.65 8.86 -9.74
C LYS A 103 24.25 9.72 -8.54
N PHE A 104 23.35 10.69 -8.73
CA PHE A 104 22.87 11.53 -7.64
C PHE A 104 22.20 10.71 -6.54
N LEU A 105 21.28 9.82 -6.91
CA LEU A 105 20.62 8.92 -5.96
C LEU A 105 21.61 8.01 -5.25
N LYS A 106 22.53 7.38 -6.00
CA LYS A 106 23.55 6.49 -5.43
C LYS A 106 24.40 7.21 -4.38
N LEU A 107 24.94 8.39 -4.70
CA LEU A 107 25.76 9.18 -3.77
C LEU A 107 24.97 9.66 -2.55
N ALA A 108 23.73 10.09 -2.73
CA ALA A 108 22.88 10.52 -1.62
C ALA A 108 22.55 9.36 -0.67
N THR A 109 22.24 8.18 -1.22
CA THR A 109 22.00 6.95 -0.46
C THR A 109 23.24 6.49 0.29
N GLU A 110 24.40 6.41 -0.39
CA GLU A 110 25.68 6.01 0.25
C GLU A 110 26.07 6.94 1.41
N LYS A 111 25.82 8.25 1.27
CA LYS A 111 26.09 9.20 2.36
C LYS A 111 25.11 9.07 3.52
N ALA A 112 23.84 8.78 3.25
CA ALA A 112 22.84 8.56 4.30
C ALA A 112 23.10 7.24 5.05
N GLU A 113 23.43 6.17 4.33
CA GLU A 113 23.75 4.86 4.90
C GLU A 113 25.09 4.89 5.64
N GLY A 114 26.13 5.52 5.07
CA GLY A 114 27.41 5.69 5.75
C GLY A 114 27.31 6.54 7.03
N ALA A 115 26.41 7.54 7.05
CA ALA A 115 26.10 8.28 8.27
C ALA A 115 25.35 7.40 9.29
N GLN A 116 24.52 6.47 8.84
CA GLN A 116 23.85 5.53 9.75
C GLN A 116 24.84 4.51 10.34
N GLU A 117 25.76 3.98 9.53
CA GLU A 117 26.78 3.01 9.96
C GLU A 117 27.81 3.62 10.91
N ALA A 118 28.29 4.84 10.62
CA ALA A 118 29.30 5.50 11.45
C ALA A 118 28.84 5.78 12.89
N PHE A 119 27.53 5.93 13.11
CA PHE A 119 26.95 6.24 14.41
C PHE A 119 26.31 5.01 15.09
N GLY A 120 26.25 3.86 14.43
CA GLY A 120 25.78 2.59 15.03
C GLY A 120 24.29 2.57 15.43
N SER A 121 23.51 3.59 15.06
CA SER A 121 22.09 3.72 15.44
C SER A 121 21.18 3.72 14.21
N GLN A 122 19.99 3.12 14.35
CA GLN A 122 18.95 3.19 13.34
C GLN A 122 18.15 4.48 13.53
N LEU A 123 18.00 5.24 12.44
CA LEU A 123 17.13 6.41 12.39
C LEU A 123 15.71 6.03 12.81
N ASP A 124 15.15 6.74 13.78
CA ASP A 124 13.78 6.49 14.24
C ASP A 124 12.77 6.74 13.11
N ALA A 125 11.97 5.72 12.83
CA ALA A 125 10.95 5.73 11.77
C ALA A 125 9.83 6.74 12.05
N GLY A 126 9.60 7.14 13.30
CA GLY A 126 8.59 8.12 13.70
C GLY A 126 8.97 9.59 13.45
N VAL A 127 10.25 9.90 13.20
CA VAL A 127 10.73 11.28 13.00
C VAL A 127 10.30 11.81 11.64
N ASP A 128 9.41 12.79 11.58
CA ASP A 128 9.04 13.42 10.32
C ASP A 128 10.21 14.21 9.71
N LEU A 129 10.70 13.79 8.53
CA LEU A 129 11.84 14.42 7.87
C LEU A 129 11.52 15.81 7.29
N GLU A 130 10.25 16.16 7.10
CA GLU A 130 9.85 17.51 6.65
C GLU A 130 9.50 18.46 7.79
N ALA A 131 9.31 17.96 9.02
CA ALA A 131 9.09 18.81 10.18
C ALA A 131 10.39 19.56 10.51
N GLU A 132 10.40 20.89 10.32
CA GLU A 132 11.59 21.70 10.62
C GLU A 132 11.85 21.80 12.13
N PHE A 133 10.79 21.81 12.94
CA PHE A 133 10.87 21.83 14.39
C PHE A 133 9.71 21.03 14.98
N THR A 134 10.02 20.05 15.81
CA THR A 134 9.01 19.44 16.70
C THR A 134 8.97 20.26 18.00
N PRO A 135 7.80 20.44 18.63
CA PRO A 135 7.71 21.16 19.91
C PRO A 135 8.67 20.59 20.96
N GLU A 136 8.87 19.27 20.94
CA GLU A 136 9.80 18.54 21.78
C GLU A 136 11.27 18.88 21.48
N SER A 137 11.68 18.97 20.20
CA SER A 137 13.06 19.33 19.84
C SER A 137 13.36 20.80 20.10
N LEU A 138 12.36 21.69 19.96
CA LEU A 138 12.49 23.09 20.35
C LEU A 138 12.65 23.23 21.88
N MET A 139 11.89 22.47 22.65
CA MET A 139 11.96 22.47 24.12
C MET A 139 13.27 21.86 24.65
N LEU A 140 13.74 20.77 24.04
CA LEU A 140 15.05 20.18 24.34
C LEU A 140 16.19 21.15 24.06
N LYS A 141 16.17 21.84 22.92
CA LYS A 141 17.17 22.87 22.59
C LYS A 141 17.12 24.08 23.52
N ALA A 142 15.93 24.48 23.95
CA ALA A 142 15.75 25.55 24.93
C ALA A 142 16.22 25.14 26.35
N TYR A 143 16.20 23.84 26.67
CA TYR A 143 16.66 23.30 27.95
C TYR A 143 18.18 23.05 27.98
N GLN A 144 18.81 22.80 26.83
CA GLN A 144 20.24 22.46 26.69
C GLN A 144 21.20 23.68 26.61
N ILE A 145 20.82 24.85 27.14
CA ILE A 145 21.61 26.09 27.00
C ILE A 145 23.05 25.96 27.57
N ASP A 146 23.33 24.99 28.46
CA ASP A 146 24.59 24.90 29.22
C ASP A 146 25.51 23.70 28.94
N ASN A 147 25.18 22.78 28.01
CA ASN A 147 26.12 21.71 27.63
C ASN A 147 26.74 21.99 26.26
N GLU A 148 28.07 21.90 26.16
CA GLU A 148 28.83 22.06 24.92
C GLU A 148 28.22 21.23 23.77
N ASN A 149 28.26 21.79 22.56
CA ASN A 149 27.66 21.30 21.31
C ASN A 149 28.14 19.91 20.86
N GLU A 150 27.96 18.86 21.65
CA GLU A 150 28.00 17.49 21.14
C GLU A 150 26.70 17.26 20.38
N ALA A 151 26.77 17.34 19.05
CA ALA A 151 25.65 17.02 18.18
C ALA A 151 25.10 15.64 18.57
N THR A 152 23.85 15.60 19.01
CA THR A 152 23.20 14.34 19.37
C THR A 152 23.15 13.42 18.14
N GLU A 153 23.16 12.11 18.35
CA GLU A 153 23.19 11.11 17.25
C GLU A 153 22.04 11.33 16.24
N GLN A 154 20.86 11.73 16.73
CA GLN A 154 19.70 12.13 15.92
C GLN A 154 19.97 13.40 15.07
N GLU A 155 20.74 14.36 15.58
CA GLU A 155 21.10 15.57 14.84
C GLU A 155 22.10 15.31 13.70
N THR A 156 22.84 14.19 13.73
CA THR A 156 23.80 13.87 12.68
C THR A 156 23.21 13.02 11.54
N VAL A 157 22.40 12.01 11.87
CA VAL A 157 21.82 11.09 10.88
C VAL A 157 20.59 11.70 10.18
N THR A 158 19.69 12.34 10.93
CA THR A 158 18.43 12.89 10.40
C THR A 158 18.61 13.87 9.23
N PRO A 159 19.58 14.81 9.24
CA PRO A 159 19.78 15.73 8.12
C PRO A 159 20.16 15.04 6.81
N TRP A 160 20.87 13.90 6.85
CA TRP A 160 21.21 13.15 5.65
C TRP A 160 19.99 12.46 5.06
N PHE A 161 19.14 11.88 5.91
CA PHE A 161 17.87 11.29 5.49
C PHE A 161 16.87 12.34 4.99
N LYS A 162 16.81 13.52 5.62
CA LYS A 162 16.05 14.66 5.12
C LYS A 162 16.54 15.09 3.74
N PHE A 163 17.84 15.22 3.55
CA PHE A 163 18.44 15.54 2.26
C PHE A 163 18.13 14.47 1.19
N LEU A 164 18.20 13.19 1.55
CA LEU A 164 17.86 12.07 0.66
C LEU A 164 16.37 12.09 0.28
N TRP A 165 15.47 12.32 1.24
CA TRP A 165 14.05 12.48 0.98
C TRP A 165 13.74 13.68 0.07
N GLU A 166 14.33 14.84 0.36
CA GLU A 166 14.23 16.03 -0.48
C GLU A 166 14.74 15.76 -1.90
N THR A 167 15.79 14.94 -2.05
CA THR A 167 16.34 14.51 -3.33
C THR A 167 15.31 13.72 -4.14
N TYR A 168 14.67 12.71 -3.55
CA TYR A 168 13.58 11.97 -4.22
C TYR A 168 12.45 12.91 -4.65
N ARG A 169 11.96 13.76 -3.72
CA ARG A 169 10.87 14.71 -4.01
C ARG A 169 11.22 15.67 -5.15
N ASN A 170 12.43 16.23 -5.13
CA ASN A 170 12.90 17.16 -6.17
C ASN A 170 13.04 16.46 -7.52
N LEU A 171 13.57 15.24 -7.57
CA LEU A 171 13.69 14.46 -8.80
C LEU A 171 12.32 14.13 -9.39
N LEU A 172 11.35 13.70 -8.56
CA LEU A 172 9.98 13.45 -9.03
C LEU A 172 9.31 14.71 -9.60
N ASP A 173 9.57 15.88 -9.01
CA ASP A 173 9.07 17.17 -9.51
C ASP A 173 9.75 17.57 -10.84
N ILE A 174 11.05 17.32 -10.99
CA ILE A 174 11.81 17.60 -12.22
C ILE A 174 11.37 16.71 -13.38
N LEU A 175 11.11 15.43 -13.12
CA LEU A 175 10.86 14.41 -14.13
C LEU A 175 9.38 14.26 -14.53
N ARG A 176 8.45 14.89 -13.81
CA ARG A 176 7.01 14.74 -14.05
C ARG A 176 6.57 15.19 -15.45
N ASN A 177 5.47 14.62 -15.91
CA ASN A 177 4.71 15.05 -17.10
C ASN A 177 5.56 15.19 -18.37
N ASN A 178 6.51 14.28 -18.58
CA ASN A 178 7.32 14.24 -19.79
C ASN A 178 7.42 12.82 -20.36
N ASN A 179 7.02 12.64 -21.62
CA ASN A 179 6.94 11.34 -22.28
C ASN A 179 8.30 10.63 -22.43
N LYS A 180 9.39 11.37 -22.63
CA LYS A 180 10.75 10.80 -22.74
C LYS A 180 11.34 10.39 -21.41
N LEU A 181 10.80 10.90 -20.29
CA LEU A 181 11.33 10.69 -18.94
C LEU A 181 10.49 9.73 -18.10
N GLU A 182 9.45 9.13 -18.68
CA GLU A 182 8.54 8.24 -17.95
C GLU A 182 9.28 7.08 -17.27
N GLY A 183 10.20 6.43 -18.00
CA GLY A 183 10.98 5.32 -17.45
C GLY A 183 11.86 5.73 -16.27
N LEU A 184 12.56 6.87 -16.40
CA LEU A 184 13.37 7.42 -15.32
C LEU A 184 12.51 7.85 -14.13
N TYR A 185 11.37 8.48 -14.38
CA TYR A 185 10.40 8.84 -13.35
C TYR A 185 9.93 7.61 -12.56
N ALA A 186 9.54 6.54 -13.27
CA ALA A 186 9.13 5.28 -12.65
C ALA A 186 10.25 4.64 -11.82
N LEU A 187 11.50 4.70 -12.28
CA LEU A 187 12.67 4.21 -11.54
C LEU A 187 12.82 4.96 -10.21
N VAL A 188 12.78 6.30 -10.23
CA VAL A 188 12.89 7.13 -9.02
C VAL A 188 11.74 6.84 -8.05
N VAL A 189 10.51 6.63 -8.54
CA VAL A 189 9.38 6.25 -7.69
C VAL A 189 9.60 4.89 -7.02
N LYS A 190 10.03 3.88 -7.80
CA LYS A 190 10.29 2.53 -7.26
C LYS A 190 11.41 2.57 -6.21
N ASP A 191 12.47 3.35 -6.43
CA ASP A 191 13.54 3.50 -5.46
C ASP A 191 13.10 4.27 -4.21
N ALA A 192 12.23 5.29 -4.35
CA ALA A 192 11.63 5.97 -3.20
C ALA A 192 10.76 5.01 -2.36
N PHE A 193 10.01 4.09 -3.00
CA PHE A 193 9.28 3.05 -2.26
C PHE A 193 10.21 2.08 -1.54
N LYS A 194 11.31 1.63 -2.17
CA LYS A 194 12.32 0.80 -1.51
C LYS A 194 12.95 1.50 -0.31
N PHE A 195 13.25 2.79 -0.44
CA PHE A 195 13.73 3.62 0.67
C PHE A 195 12.72 3.63 1.83
N CYS A 196 11.43 3.87 1.53
CA CYS A 196 10.39 3.87 2.55
C CYS A 196 10.23 2.50 3.22
N LEU A 197 10.34 1.41 2.46
CA LEU A 197 10.28 0.04 2.97
C LEU A 197 11.49 -0.29 3.86
N LYS A 198 12.70 0.00 3.40
CA LYS A 198 13.96 -0.29 4.11
C LYS A 198 14.02 0.39 5.47
N HIS A 199 13.56 1.64 5.54
CA HIS A 199 13.59 2.45 6.76
C HIS A 199 12.23 2.56 7.47
N LYS A 200 11.22 1.77 7.05
CA LYS A 200 9.85 1.74 7.60
C LYS A 200 9.18 3.13 7.73
N ARG A 201 9.41 4.00 6.76
CA ARG A 201 8.96 5.40 6.73
C ARG A 201 7.56 5.54 6.14
N THR A 202 6.54 5.55 7.00
CA THR A 202 5.13 5.60 6.58
C THR A 202 4.66 7.01 6.17
N THR A 203 5.23 8.06 6.78
CA THR A 203 4.93 9.48 6.48
C THR A 203 5.36 9.87 5.08
N GLU A 204 6.62 9.61 4.74
CA GLU A 204 7.21 9.87 3.42
C GLU A 204 6.52 9.03 2.35
N PHE A 205 6.23 7.76 2.64
CA PHE A 205 5.48 6.89 1.73
C PHE A 205 4.12 7.50 1.35
N ARG A 206 3.35 7.98 2.34
CA ARG A 206 2.07 8.66 2.10
C ARG A 206 2.25 9.90 1.21
N ARG A 207 3.27 10.72 1.48
CA ARG A 207 3.61 11.91 0.66
C ARG A 207 3.95 11.54 -0.78
N VAL A 208 4.71 10.47 -1.02
CA VAL A 208 4.96 9.96 -2.39
C VAL A 208 3.64 9.61 -3.05
N CYS A 209 2.77 8.83 -2.39
CA CYS A 209 1.50 8.42 -2.96
C CYS A 209 0.60 9.62 -3.34
N ASP A 210 0.52 10.64 -2.48
CA ASP A 210 -0.23 11.86 -2.77
C ASP A 210 0.40 12.68 -3.91
N LEU A 211 1.73 12.74 -3.98
CA LEU A 211 2.45 13.36 -5.10
C LEU A 211 2.13 12.65 -6.43
N LEU A 212 2.12 11.32 -6.42
CA LEU A 212 1.78 10.51 -7.59
C LEU A 212 0.35 10.75 -8.09
N ARG A 213 -0.61 10.91 -7.18
CA ARG A 213 -1.99 11.28 -7.51
C ARG A 213 -2.08 12.69 -8.08
N SER A 214 -1.39 13.64 -7.44
CA SER A 214 -1.32 15.03 -7.91
C SER A 214 -0.73 15.13 -9.32
N HIS A 215 0.37 14.41 -9.59
CA HIS A 215 0.99 14.36 -10.91
C HIS A 215 0.05 13.77 -11.97
N LEU A 216 -0.63 12.67 -11.66
CA LEU A 216 -1.61 12.06 -12.56
C LEU A 216 -2.81 13.01 -12.83
N ASN A 217 -3.36 13.64 -11.80
CA ASN A 217 -4.46 14.59 -11.92
C ASN A 217 -4.07 15.82 -12.75
N ASN A 218 -2.87 16.36 -12.54
CA ASN A 218 -2.33 17.46 -13.33
C ASN A 218 -2.19 17.06 -14.80
N MET A 219 -1.67 15.86 -15.07
CA MET A 219 -1.56 15.33 -16.41
C MET A 219 -2.93 15.20 -17.09
N ILE A 220 -3.98 14.80 -16.38
CA ILE A 220 -5.36 14.68 -16.91
C ILE A 220 -5.98 16.06 -17.17
N LYS A 221 -5.73 17.02 -16.27
CA LYS A 221 -6.27 18.38 -16.34
C LYS A 221 -5.66 19.19 -17.49
N TYR A 222 -4.35 19.09 -17.70
CA TYR A 222 -3.62 19.86 -18.71
C TYR A 222 -3.33 19.02 -19.96
N ARG A 223 -4.38 18.77 -20.76
CA ARG A 223 -4.29 17.87 -21.92
C ARG A 223 -3.43 18.39 -23.07
N ASP A 224 -3.35 19.71 -23.24
CA ASP A 224 -2.70 20.35 -24.41
C ASP A 224 -1.16 20.49 -24.28
N MET A 225 -0.56 19.91 -23.24
CA MET A 225 0.88 19.99 -23.02
C MET A 225 1.65 19.11 -24.02
N ARG A 226 2.51 19.72 -24.85
CA ARG A 226 3.19 19.09 -26.00
C ARG A 226 4.01 17.83 -25.69
N ASP A 227 4.70 17.79 -24.54
CA ASP A 227 5.60 16.68 -24.18
C ASP A 227 4.97 15.71 -23.16
N ARG A 228 3.65 15.74 -22.99
CA ARG A 228 2.94 14.93 -22.00
C ARG A 228 3.00 13.43 -22.33
N PRO A 229 3.10 12.54 -21.31
CA PRO A 229 2.84 11.12 -21.46
C PRO A 229 1.49 10.81 -22.12
N ASP A 230 1.52 9.95 -23.15
CA ASP A 230 0.32 9.54 -23.86
C ASP A 230 -0.22 8.22 -23.28
N LEU A 231 -1.34 8.32 -22.56
CA LEU A 231 -2.05 7.16 -22.00
C LEU A 231 -2.70 6.28 -23.06
N SER A 232 -2.69 6.65 -24.34
CA SER A 232 -3.11 5.76 -25.44
C SER A 232 -2.07 4.66 -25.72
N LEU A 233 -0.79 4.92 -25.40
CA LEU A 233 0.31 4.02 -25.71
C LEU A 233 0.38 2.84 -24.71
N PRO A 234 0.42 1.58 -25.20
CA PRO A 234 0.52 0.39 -24.35
C PRO A 234 1.69 0.40 -23.37
N GLU A 235 2.83 0.95 -23.76
CA GLU A 235 4.05 0.98 -22.94
C GLU A 235 3.88 1.93 -21.74
N THR A 236 3.41 3.15 -21.99
CA THR A 236 3.05 4.12 -20.95
C THR A 236 1.98 3.56 -20.02
N GLN A 237 0.92 2.94 -20.55
CA GLN A 237 -0.12 2.30 -19.73
C GLN A 237 0.46 1.25 -18.79
N ASN A 238 1.31 0.35 -19.31
CA ASN A 238 1.94 -0.71 -18.53
C ASN A 238 2.82 -0.13 -17.42
N LEU A 239 3.59 0.92 -17.72
CA LEU A 239 4.49 1.55 -16.77
C LEU A 239 3.73 2.20 -15.61
N TYR A 240 2.66 2.95 -15.90
CA TYR A 240 1.82 3.56 -14.86
C TYR A 240 1.14 2.50 -13.99
N MET A 241 0.64 1.42 -14.60
CA MET A 241 0.08 0.29 -13.87
C MET A 241 1.14 -0.35 -12.97
N GLU A 242 2.32 -0.67 -13.50
CA GLU A 242 3.40 -1.28 -12.74
C GLU A 242 3.79 -0.45 -11.51
N VAL A 243 3.94 0.87 -11.66
CA VAL A 243 4.24 1.78 -10.54
C VAL A 243 3.14 1.74 -9.47
N ARG A 244 1.86 1.71 -9.85
CA ARG A 244 0.74 1.63 -8.89
C ARG A 244 0.64 0.27 -8.21
N PHE A 245 1.00 -0.80 -8.90
CA PHE A 245 1.09 -2.13 -8.29
C PHE A 245 2.26 -2.23 -7.29
N GLU A 246 3.41 -1.63 -7.60
CA GLU A 246 4.51 -1.50 -6.63
C GLU A 246 4.09 -0.64 -5.42
N GLN A 247 3.31 0.43 -5.63
CA GLN A 247 2.71 1.22 -4.55
C GLN A 247 1.81 0.35 -3.65
N LEU A 248 0.93 -0.47 -4.24
CA LEU A 248 0.07 -1.38 -3.49
C LEU A 248 0.87 -2.42 -2.68
N LYS A 249 1.90 -3.03 -3.29
CA LYS A 249 2.80 -3.95 -2.59
C LYS A 249 3.45 -3.28 -1.40
N ALA A 250 4.06 -2.11 -1.61
CA ALA A 250 4.73 -1.36 -0.56
C ALA A 250 3.76 -0.95 0.57
N ALA A 251 2.55 -0.49 0.24
CA ALA A 251 1.54 -0.11 1.22
C ALA A 251 1.09 -1.29 2.10
N THR A 252 0.93 -2.48 1.51
CA THR A 252 0.56 -3.70 2.26
C THR A 252 1.70 -4.20 3.14
N THR A 253 2.95 -4.16 2.67
CA THR A 253 4.14 -4.52 3.48
C THR A 253 4.38 -3.54 4.63
N LEU A 254 4.06 -2.26 4.46
CA LEU A 254 4.11 -1.25 5.54
C LEU A 254 2.86 -1.28 6.45
N GLU A 255 1.92 -2.22 6.22
CA GLU A 255 0.65 -2.35 6.93
C GLU A 255 -0.20 -1.06 6.94
N MET A 256 -0.03 -0.21 5.92
CA MET A 256 -0.78 1.03 5.75
C MET A 256 -2.11 0.75 5.04
N TRP A 257 -3.04 0.07 5.70
CA TRP A 257 -4.25 -0.48 5.08
C TRP A 257 -5.15 0.56 4.40
N GLN A 258 -5.26 1.77 4.95
CA GLN A 258 -6.01 2.87 4.32
C GLN A 258 -5.35 3.33 3.01
N GLU A 259 -4.02 3.42 3.00
CA GLU A 259 -3.27 3.80 1.81
C GLU A 259 -3.24 2.67 0.78
N ALA A 260 -3.21 1.41 1.23
CA ALA A 260 -3.36 0.24 0.37
C ALA A 260 -4.73 0.27 -0.33
N PHE A 261 -5.82 0.55 0.40
CA PHE A 261 -7.16 0.70 -0.19
C PHE A 261 -7.22 1.84 -1.22
N ARG A 262 -6.69 3.03 -0.89
CA ARG A 262 -6.59 4.14 -1.86
C ARG A 262 -5.75 3.77 -3.10
N SER A 263 -4.70 2.97 -2.93
CA SER A 263 -3.87 2.49 -4.04
C SER A 263 -4.62 1.52 -4.94
N VAL A 264 -5.51 0.68 -4.39
CA VAL A 264 -6.45 -0.15 -5.16
C VAL A 264 -7.42 0.73 -5.96
N GLU A 265 -7.98 1.78 -5.35
CA GLU A 265 -8.84 2.75 -6.05
C GLU A 265 -8.08 3.46 -7.18
N ASP A 266 -6.80 3.82 -6.97
CA ASP A 266 -5.96 4.42 -8.02
C ASP A 266 -5.74 3.46 -9.20
N ILE A 267 -5.48 2.17 -8.93
CA ILE A 267 -5.34 1.13 -9.97
C ILE A 267 -6.66 0.99 -10.73
N HIS A 268 -7.79 0.88 -10.01
CA HIS A 268 -9.10 0.75 -10.63
C HIS A 268 -9.47 1.98 -11.47
N GLY A 269 -9.21 3.18 -10.96
CA GLY A 269 -9.40 4.42 -11.69
C GLY A 269 -8.58 4.48 -12.98
N LEU A 270 -7.33 4.01 -12.95
CA LEU A 270 -6.52 3.87 -14.16
C LEU A 270 -7.08 2.83 -15.12
N MET A 271 -7.59 1.69 -14.64
CA MET A 271 -8.19 0.66 -15.50
C MET A 271 -9.39 1.22 -16.27
N LEU A 272 -10.24 2.00 -15.59
CA LEU A 272 -11.39 2.66 -16.21
C LEU A 272 -10.99 3.75 -17.20
N MET A 273 -9.96 4.54 -16.86
CA MET A 273 -9.48 5.64 -17.70
C MET A 273 -8.82 5.14 -18.99
N VAL A 274 -8.00 4.09 -18.88
CA VAL A 274 -7.27 3.49 -20.00
C VAL A 274 -8.15 2.51 -20.79
N ARG A 275 -9.27 2.06 -20.21
CA ARG A 275 -10.17 1.02 -20.77
C ARG A 275 -9.42 -0.27 -21.13
N ARG A 276 -8.42 -0.64 -20.32
CA ARG A 276 -7.60 -1.83 -20.52
C ARG A 276 -7.33 -2.52 -19.19
N SER A 277 -7.51 -3.84 -19.17
CA SER A 277 -7.14 -4.66 -18.03
C SER A 277 -5.62 -4.88 -17.99
N PRO A 278 -4.99 -4.82 -16.80
CA PRO A 278 -3.60 -5.22 -16.59
C PRO A 278 -3.34 -6.68 -16.98
N LYS A 279 -2.06 -7.06 -17.05
CA LYS A 279 -1.65 -8.45 -17.26
C LYS A 279 -2.29 -9.36 -16.20
N PRO A 280 -2.72 -10.59 -16.54
CA PRO A 280 -3.38 -11.49 -15.59
C PRO A 280 -2.61 -11.75 -14.30
N GLN A 281 -1.28 -11.84 -14.36
CA GLN A 281 -0.41 -11.98 -13.17
C GLN A 281 -0.55 -10.80 -12.19
N MET A 282 -0.63 -9.58 -12.73
CA MET A 282 -0.84 -8.37 -11.93
C MET A 282 -2.26 -8.36 -11.36
N MET A 283 -3.27 -8.80 -12.14
CA MET A 283 -4.64 -8.93 -11.63
C MET A 283 -4.79 -9.99 -10.53
N ALA A 284 -4.02 -11.08 -10.61
CA ALA A 284 -3.97 -12.08 -9.55
C ALA A 284 -3.42 -11.46 -8.24
N LEU A 285 -2.33 -10.69 -8.34
CA LEU A 285 -1.80 -9.92 -7.21
C LEU A 285 -2.80 -8.88 -6.68
N TYR A 286 -3.51 -8.17 -7.57
CA TYR A 286 -4.55 -7.21 -7.20
C TYR A 286 -5.61 -7.85 -6.31
N PHE A 287 -6.17 -8.99 -6.74
CA PHE A 287 -7.18 -9.69 -5.96
C PHE A 287 -6.61 -10.32 -4.68
N ALA A 288 -5.38 -10.82 -4.71
CA ALA A 288 -4.70 -11.31 -3.51
C ALA A 288 -4.50 -10.21 -2.46
N LYS A 289 -4.14 -8.99 -2.86
CA LYS A 289 -4.05 -7.86 -1.92
C LYS A 289 -5.42 -7.36 -1.47
N LEU A 290 -6.44 -7.43 -2.33
CA LEU A 290 -7.82 -7.12 -1.94
C LEU A 290 -8.38 -8.08 -0.89
N THR A 291 -8.03 -9.38 -0.93
CA THR A 291 -8.48 -10.30 0.12
C THR A 291 -7.91 -9.88 1.48
N GLU A 292 -6.61 -9.57 1.57
CA GLU A 292 -5.98 -9.04 2.79
C GLU A 292 -6.67 -7.75 3.28
N ILE A 293 -6.86 -6.77 2.39
CA ILE A 293 -7.45 -5.46 2.73
C ILE A 293 -8.88 -5.62 3.25
N PHE A 294 -9.74 -6.38 2.55
CA PHE A 294 -11.12 -6.58 2.99
C PHE A 294 -11.23 -7.40 4.26
N TRP A 295 -10.29 -8.33 4.50
CA TRP A 295 -10.26 -9.10 5.73
C TRP A 295 -10.01 -8.20 6.95
N ILE A 296 -9.01 -7.32 6.85
CA ILE A 296 -8.65 -6.37 7.90
C ILE A 296 -9.74 -5.31 8.09
N GLY A 297 -10.37 -4.88 6.99
CA GLY A 297 -11.54 -4.02 7.00
C GLY A 297 -12.82 -4.67 7.54
N LYS A 298 -12.79 -5.96 7.93
CA LYS A 298 -13.95 -6.76 8.38
C LYS A 298 -15.10 -6.82 7.36
N ASN A 299 -14.80 -6.61 6.08
CA ASN A 299 -15.75 -6.66 4.97
C ASN A 299 -15.78 -8.07 4.37
N TYR A 300 -16.28 -9.05 5.14
CA TYR A 300 -16.19 -10.47 4.81
C TYR A 300 -16.90 -10.87 3.50
N LEU A 301 -18.01 -10.20 3.15
CA LEU A 301 -18.71 -10.44 1.88
C LEU A 301 -17.79 -10.12 0.69
N HIS A 302 -17.25 -8.90 0.66
CA HIS A 302 -16.32 -8.46 -0.38
C HIS A 302 -15.03 -9.28 -0.40
N ASN A 303 -14.52 -9.68 0.78
CA ASN A 303 -13.39 -10.60 0.89
C ASN A 303 -13.64 -11.94 0.18
N ALA A 304 -14.80 -12.57 0.41
CA ALA A 304 -15.12 -13.85 -0.21
C ALA A 304 -15.30 -13.74 -1.73
N TYR A 305 -15.87 -12.64 -2.22
CA TYR A 305 -15.93 -12.34 -3.65
C TYR A 305 -14.54 -12.05 -4.25
N ALA A 306 -13.64 -11.38 -3.51
CA ALA A 306 -12.25 -11.20 -3.91
C ALA A 306 -11.53 -12.56 -4.06
N TRP A 307 -11.75 -13.48 -3.13
CA TRP A 307 -11.25 -14.86 -3.22
C TRP A 307 -11.79 -15.58 -4.46
N MET A 308 -13.09 -15.43 -4.75
CA MET A 308 -13.70 -16.06 -5.92
C MET A 308 -13.11 -15.52 -7.23
N LYS A 309 -12.87 -14.19 -7.31
CA LYS A 309 -12.19 -13.56 -8.46
C LYS A 309 -10.75 -14.01 -8.59
N LEU A 310 -10.02 -14.09 -7.48
CA LEU A 310 -8.66 -14.60 -7.43
C LEU A 310 -8.59 -16.04 -7.96
N TYR A 311 -9.44 -16.94 -7.47
CA TYR A 311 -9.53 -18.31 -7.95
C TYR A 311 -9.80 -18.37 -9.46
N SER A 312 -10.77 -17.59 -9.93
CA SER A 312 -11.16 -17.54 -11.35
C SER A 312 -10.01 -17.07 -12.25
N VAL A 313 -9.33 -15.98 -11.87
CA VAL A 313 -8.20 -15.43 -12.64
C VAL A 313 -7.01 -16.39 -12.63
N SER A 314 -6.66 -16.94 -11.47
CA SER A 314 -5.58 -17.92 -11.36
C SER A 314 -5.85 -19.15 -12.21
N LYS A 315 -7.07 -19.70 -12.16
CA LYS A 315 -7.43 -20.88 -12.96
C LYS A 315 -7.41 -20.62 -14.46
N MET A 316 -7.90 -19.46 -14.91
CA MET A 316 -8.01 -19.15 -16.34
C MET A 316 -6.66 -18.83 -16.99
N TYR A 317 -5.74 -18.21 -16.25
CA TYR A 317 -4.52 -17.62 -16.84
C TYR A 317 -3.20 -18.19 -16.30
N ASN A 318 -3.19 -18.86 -15.15
CA ASN A 318 -1.98 -19.47 -14.59
C ASN A 318 -1.84 -20.93 -15.04
N ARG A 319 -1.11 -21.16 -16.13
CA ARG A 319 -0.85 -22.51 -16.66
C ARG A 319 0.08 -23.34 -15.77
N SER A 320 0.83 -22.70 -14.88
CA SER A 320 1.75 -23.32 -13.92
C SER A 320 1.10 -23.61 -12.56
N LEU A 321 -0.21 -23.41 -12.41
CA LEU A 321 -0.92 -23.68 -11.16
C LEU A 321 -0.91 -25.18 -10.86
N THR A 322 -0.34 -25.57 -9.72
CA THR A 322 -0.34 -26.96 -9.28
C THR A 322 -1.76 -27.37 -8.80
N PRO A 323 -2.10 -28.67 -8.82
CA PRO A 323 -3.35 -29.13 -8.23
C PRO A 323 -3.44 -28.87 -6.72
N GLU A 324 -2.31 -28.80 -6.01
CA GLU A 324 -2.27 -28.35 -4.61
C GLU A 324 -2.63 -26.87 -4.48
N ASP A 325 -2.10 -26.01 -5.33
CA ASP A 325 -2.40 -24.57 -5.33
C ASP A 325 -3.88 -24.31 -5.68
N GLU A 326 -4.44 -25.06 -6.63
CA GLU A 326 -5.88 -24.98 -6.96
C GLU A 326 -6.74 -25.38 -5.75
N ARG A 327 -6.37 -26.45 -5.03
CA ARG A 327 -7.06 -26.91 -3.82
C ARG A 327 -6.98 -25.86 -2.71
N ALA A 328 -5.83 -25.23 -2.53
CA ALA A 328 -5.62 -24.17 -1.54
C ALA A 328 -6.53 -22.97 -1.82
N LEU A 329 -6.52 -22.45 -3.06
CA LEU A 329 -7.36 -21.33 -3.46
C LEU A 329 -8.85 -21.66 -3.34
N ALA A 330 -9.27 -22.86 -3.76
CA ALA A 330 -10.65 -23.31 -3.63
C ALA A 330 -11.09 -23.40 -2.16
N SER A 331 -10.21 -23.90 -1.28
CA SER A 331 -10.46 -23.97 0.16
C SER A 331 -10.57 -22.57 0.77
N GLY A 332 -9.72 -21.63 0.35
CA GLY A 332 -9.80 -20.23 0.76
C GLY A 332 -11.13 -19.56 0.42
N VAL A 333 -11.66 -19.78 -0.80
CA VAL A 333 -12.98 -19.28 -1.22
C VAL A 333 -14.09 -19.81 -0.30
N VAL A 334 -14.12 -21.13 -0.05
CA VAL A 334 -15.17 -21.75 0.77
C VAL A 334 -15.09 -21.30 2.23
N LEU A 335 -13.88 -21.20 2.79
CA LEU A 335 -13.66 -20.70 4.15
C LEU A 335 -14.09 -19.23 4.29
N ALA A 336 -13.73 -18.38 3.34
CA ALA A 336 -14.15 -16.99 3.31
C ALA A 336 -15.68 -16.87 3.20
N ALA A 337 -16.32 -17.68 2.36
CA ALA A 337 -17.78 -17.70 2.22
C ALA A 337 -18.49 -18.14 3.51
N MET A 338 -17.93 -19.11 4.25
CA MET A 338 -18.46 -19.52 5.56
C MET A 338 -18.27 -18.46 6.65
N CYS A 339 -17.32 -17.53 6.49
CA CYS A 339 -17.08 -16.43 7.43
C CYS A 339 -18.04 -15.25 7.28
N ILE A 340 -18.92 -15.29 6.27
CA ILE A 340 -19.97 -14.28 6.07
C ILE A 340 -21.12 -14.56 7.05
N THR A 341 -21.59 -13.52 7.75
CA THR A 341 -22.78 -13.62 8.59
C THR A 341 -24.02 -13.91 7.74
N PRO A 342 -24.95 -14.75 8.23
CA PRO A 342 -26.20 -15.01 7.53
C PRO A 342 -27.20 -13.84 7.63
N TYR A 343 -26.83 -12.76 8.32
CA TYR A 343 -27.61 -11.54 8.48
C TYR A 343 -26.72 -10.31 8.28
N LYS A 344 -27.36 -9.17 7.99
CA LYS A 344 -26.70 -7.87 7.97
C LYS A 344 -26.56 -7.33 9.39
N GLU A 345 -25.32 -7.08 9.81
CA GLU A 345 -25.06 -6.44 11.10
C GLU A 345 -25.59 -4.99 11.05
N LYS A 346 -26.51 -4.62 11.95
CA LYS A 346 -27.00 -3.24 12.05
C LYS A 346 -25.94 -2.35 12.73
N SER A 347 -25.62 -1.21 12.12
CA SER A 347 -24.70 -0.22 12.70
C SER A 347 -25.19 0.25 14.08
N MET A 348 -24.24 0.60 14.96
CA MET A 348 -24.54 1.18 16.27
C MET A 348 -25.35 2.47 16.17
N PHE A 349 -25.21 3.19 15.04
CA PHE A 349 -25.77 4.52 14.80
C PHE A 349 -27.08 4.51 13.98
N GLY A 350 -27.68 3.35 13.72
CA GLY A 350 -28.99 3.24 13.08
C GLY A 350 -29.02 3.65 11.60
N GLU A 351 -30.09 4.31 11.18
CA GLU A 351 -30.41 4.66 9.78
C GLU A 351 -29.56 5.81 9.21
N ILE A 352 -28.95 6.67 10.04
CA ILE A 352 -28.15 7.82 9.55
C ILE A 352 -26.88 7.36 8.81
N ASP A 353 -26.42 6.12 9.04
CA ASP A 353 -25.24 5.52 8.39
C ASP A 353 -25.60 4.68 7.16
N SER A 354 -26.89 4.45 6.84
CA SER A 354 -27.30 3.52 5.79
C SER A 354 -26.95 4.01 4.38
N ASP A 355 -27.18 5.29 4.08
CA ASP A 355 -26.92 5.84 2.74
C ASP A 355 -25.42 5.86 2.44
N ASN A 356 -24.60 6.27 3.42
CA ASN A 356 -23.15 6.22 3.31
C ASN A 356 -22.61 4.78 3.23
N GLN A 357 -23.33 3.80 3.74
CA GLN A 357 -22.96 2.40 3.67
C GLN A 357 -23.23 1.81 2.29
N VAL A 358 -24.38 2.11 1.68
CA VAL A 358 -24.71 1.67 0.30
C VAL A 358 -23.68 2.20 -0.71
N ASP A 359 -23.31 3.47 -0.62
CA ASP A 359 -22.28 4.06 -1.48
C ASP A 359 -20.88 3.48 -1.24
N ARG A 360 -20.57 3.05 -0.01
CA ARG A 360 -19.33 2.34 0.31
C ARG A 360 -19.33 0.94 -0.29
N ASP A 361 -20.43 0.20 -0.15
CA ASP A 361 -20.57 -1.15 -0.68
C ASP A 361 -20.58 -1.16 -2.22
N ALA A 362 -21.26 -0.21 -2.85
CA ALA A 362 -21.23 -0.05 -4.32
C ALA A 362 -19.82 0.27 -4.84
N ARG A 363 -19.06 1.11 -4.12
CA ARG A 363 -17.65 1.37 -4.44
C ARG A 363 -16.81 0.10 -4.33
N MET A 364 -16.92 -0.65 -3.24
CA MET A 364 -16.17 -1.91 -3.05
C MET A 364 -16.54 -2.97 -4.09
N ALA A 365 -17.82 -3.06 -4.47
CA ALA A 365 -18.29 -3.92 -5.56
C ALA A 365 -17.64 -3.55 -6.91
N SER A 366 -17.54 -2.25 -7.20
CA SER A 366 -16.88 -1.75 -8.42
C SER A 366 -15.42 -2.17 -8.49
N LEU A 367 -14.68 -2.11 -7.38
CA LEU A 367 -13.26 -2.54 -7.30
C LEU A 367 -13.07 -4.02 -7.64
N LEU A 368 -14.10 -4.85 -7.40
CA LEU A 368 -14.13 -6.27 -7.74
C LEU A 368 -14.58 -6.53 -9.19
N GLY A 369 -14.91 -5.47 -9.94
CA GLY A 369 -15.41 -5.54 -11.31
C GLY A 369 -16.90 -5.84 -11.42
N TYR A 370 -17.66 -5.75 -10.32
CA TYR A 370 -19.11 -5.84 -10.35
C TYR A 370 -19.70 -4.46 -10.56
N GLN A 371 -20.46 -4.28 -11.63
CA GLN A 371 -21.16 -3.02 -11.90
C GLN A 371 -22.49 -3.04 -11.15
N VAL A 372 -22.61 -2.17 -10.15
CA VAL A 372 -23.90 -1.91 -9.49
C VAL A 372 -24.53 -0.73 -10.21
N ASP A 373 -25.56 -1.00 -11.01
CA ASP A 373 -26.36 0.06 -11.61
C ASP A 373 -27.07 0.84 -10.50
N ARG A 374 -27.18 2.17 -10.64
CA ARG A 374 -27.87 3.05 -9.67
C ARG A 374 -29.36 2.69 -9.44
N SER A 375 -29.92 1.82 -10.27
CA SER A 375 -31.30 1.33 -10.19
C SER A 375 -31.45 -0.02 -9.47
N ARG A 376 -30.34 -0.71 -9.19
CA ARG A 376 -30.33 -2.03 -8.53
C ARG A 376 -29.72 -1.91 -7.14
N ASN A 377 -30.28 -2.67 -6.19
CA ASN A 377 -29.67 -2.75 -4.88
C ASN A 377 -28.36 -3.55 -4.97
N VAL A 378 -27.36 -3.19 -4.17
CA VAL A 378 -26.09 -3.93 -4.09
C VAL A 378 -26.35 -5.42 -3.79
N ASP A 379 -27.38 -5.71 -3.01
CA ASP A 379 -27.82 -7.07 -2.63
C ASP A 379 -28.21 -7.95 -3.83
N ASP A 380 -28.66 -7.35 -4.94
CA ASP A 380 -29.00 -8.09 -6.16
C ASP A 380 -27.74 -8.54 -6.92
N VAL A 381 -26.59 -7.91 -6.65
CA VAL A 381 -25.33 -8.12 -7.35
C VAL A 381 -24.34 -8.91 -6.49
N LEU A 382 -24.22 -8.56 -5.21
CA LEU A 382 -23.38 -9.26 -4.23
C LEU A 382 -24.22 -9.66 -3.03
N SER A 383 -24.47 -10.96 -2.91
CA SER A 383 -25.10 -11.53 -1.73
C SER A 383 -24.45 -12.86 -1.38
N ARG A 384 -24.61 -13.25 -0.12
CA ARG A 384 -24.09 -14.52 0.35
C ARG A 384 -24.75 -15.68 -0.41
N GLU A 385 -26.04 -15.57 -0.69
CA GLU A 385 -26.84 -16.57 -1.41
C GLU A 385 -26.32 -16.76 -2.84
N LEU A 386 -26.04 -15.67 -3.54
CA LEU A 386 -25.47 -15.71 -4.90
C LEU A 386 -24.07 -16.34 -4.89
N LEU A 387 -23.23 -16.00 -3.92
CA LEU A 387 -21.90 -16.60 -3.79
C LEU A 387 -21.98 -18.11 -3.52
N VAL A 388 -22.86 -18.53 -2.61
CA VAL A 388 -23.08 -19.96 -2.30
C VAL A 388 -23.62 -20.71 -3.52
N ALA A 389 -24.54 -20.11 -4.27
CA ALA A 389 -25.04 -20.67 -5.53
C ALA A 389 -23.90 -20.81 -6.55
N GLU A 390 -23.00 -19.84 -6.63
CA GLU A 390 -21.84 -19.86 -7.52
C GLU A 390 -20.83 -20.94 -7.14
N ILE A 391 -20.54 -21.12 -5.84
CA ILE A 391 -19.68 -22.19 -5.33
C ILE A 391 -20.23 -23.57 -5.72
N LYS A 392 -21.56 -23.76 -5.66
CA LYS A 392 -22.23 -25.00 -6.09
C LYS A 392 -22.15 -25.16 -7.62
N ARG A 393 -22.47 -24.12 -8.38
CA ARG A 393 -22.49 -24.13 -9.85
C ARG A 393 -21.12 -24.40 -10.46
N SER A 394 -20.07 -23.81 -9.89
CA SER A 394 -18.69 -23.97 -10.34
C SER A 394 -18.07 -25.34 -9.99
N GLY A 395 -18.77 -26.17 -9.20
CA GLY A 395 -18.27 -27.46 -8.75
C GLY A 395 -17.08 -27.37 -7.79
N LEU A 396 -16.86 -26.19 -7.18
CA LEU A 396 -15.69 -25.89 -6.36
C LEU A 396 -15.53 -26.84 -5.17
N LEU A 397 -16.67 -27.27 -4.59
CA LEU A 397 -16.71 -28.21 -3.46
C LEU A 397 -15.97 -29.53 -3.74
N SER A 398 -15.89 -29.98 -5.00
CA SER A 398 -15.15 -31.20 -5.38
C SER A 398 -13.63 -31.04 -5.33
N LYS A 399 -13.14 -29.79 -5.40
CA LYS A 399 -11.71 -29.45 -5.46
C LYS A 399 -11.11 -29.02 -4.12
N VAL A 400 -11.97 -28.68 -3.17
CA VAL A 400 -11.62 -28.27 -1.80
C VAL A 400 -11.03 -29.45 -1.01
N ASP A 401 -10.23 -29.14 0.01
CA ASP A 401 -9.75 -30.12 0.97
C ASP A 401 -10.90 -30.92 1.61
N GLY A 402 -10.66 -32.20 1.92
CA GLY A 402 -11.65 -33.08 2.51
C GLY A 402 -12.20 -32.55 3.83
N ASP A 403 -11.33 -31.99 4.68
CA ASP A 403 -11.70 -31.50 6.00
C ASP A 403 -12.53 -30.20 5.91
N VAL A 404 -12.15 -29.30 5.00
CA VAL A 404 -12.90 -28.06 4.73
C VAL A 404 -14.26 -28.37 4.09
N ARG A 405 -14.33 -29.40 3.24
CA ARG A 405 -15.61 -29.87 2.68
C ARG A 405 -16.53 -30.42 3.77
N GLN A 406 -16.01 -31.24 4.68
CA GLN A 406 -16.78 -31.75 5.82
C GLN A 406 -17.31 -30.61 6.69
N LEU A 407 -16.48 -29.60 6.96
CA LEU A 407 -16.88 -28.42 7.72
C LEU A 407 -18.00 -27.64 7.01
N TYR A 408 -17.90 -27.46 5.68
CA TYR A 408 -18.95 -26.81 4.88
C TYR A 408 -20.27 -27.58 4.94
N THR A 409 -20.24 -28.91 4.79
CA THR A 409 -21.43 -29.75 4.93
C THR A 409 -22.04 -29.63 6.33
N LEU A 410 -21.21 -29.64 7.38
CA LEU A 410 -21.67 -29.50 8.77
C LEU A 410 -22.36 -28.14 9.00
N MET A 411 -21.78 -27.05 8.52
CA MET A 411 -22.24 -25.68 8.81
C MET A 411 -23.40 -25.20 7.93
N GLU A 412 -23.52 -25.70 6.69
CA GLU A 412 -24.48 -25.21 5.70
C GLU A 412 -25.57 -26.22 5.34
N GLN A 413 -25.28 -27.53 5.38
CA GLN A 413 -26.19 -28.57 4.89
C GLN A 413 -26.78 -29.43 6.01
N SER A 414 -26.03 -29.63 7.09
CA SER A 414 -26.45 -30.50 8.18
C SER A 414 -27.38 -29.79 9.17
N PHE A 415 -28.39 -30.51 9.63
CA PHE A 415 -29.27 -30.07 10.71
C PHE A 415 -28.94 -30.92 11.95
N SER A 416 -28.22 -30.33 12.91
CA SER A 416 -27.73 -31.04 14.10
C SER A 416 -27.68 -30.10 15.31
N PRO A 417 -28.85 -29.68 15.84
CA PRO A 417 -28.96 -28.57 16.78
C PRO A 417 -28.23 -28.76 18.11
N LEU A 418 -27.89 -29.99 18.51
CA LEU A 418 -27.23 -30.28 19.80
C LEU A 418 -25.72 -30.55 19.70
N ASP A 419 -25.28 -31.12 18.58
CA ASP A 419 -23.90 -31.64 18.43
C ASP A 419 -23.05 -30.86 17.41
N MET A 420 -23.62 -29.91 16.68
CA MET A 420 -22.92 -29.21 15.60
C MET A 420 -21.63 -28.55 16.09
N CYS A 421 -21.66 -27.81 17.20
CA CYS A 421 -20.48 -27.15 17.75
C CYS A 421 -19.43 -28.15 18.25
N LYS A 422 -19.81 -29.30 18.83
CA LYS A 422 -18.86 -30.35 19.25
C LYS A 422 -18.17 -31.00 18.06
N ARG A 423 -18.91 -31.31 17.00
CA ARG A 423 -18.35 -31.86 15.75
C ARG A 423 -17.47 -30.83 15.04
N ALA A 424 -17.87 -29.56 15.04
CA ALA A 424 -17.08 -28.48 14.49
C ALA A 424 -15.77 -28.30 15.26
N ASP A 425 -15.78 -28.47 16.59
CA ASP A 425 -14.57 -28.37 17.42
C ASP A 425 -13.51 -29.41 17.07
N ALA A 426 -13.92 -30.67 16.84
CA ALA A 426 -13.02 -31.71 16.39
C ALA A 426 -12.38 -31.36 15.04
N LEU A 427 -13.17 -30.83 14.09
CA LEU A 427 -12.65 -30.35 12.80
C LEU A 427 -11.75 -29.12 12.95
N PHE A 428 -12.10 -28.20 13.86
CA PHE A 428 -11.26 -27.04 14.15
C PHE A 428 -9.92 -27.46 14.74
N ALA A 429 -9.87 -28.48 15.60
CA ALA A 429 -8.63 -29.00 16.16
C ALA A 429 -7.73 -29.67 15.10
N ILE A 430 -8.32 -30.37 14.12
CA ILE A 430 -7.58 -30.98 13.00
C ILE A 430 -6.99 -29.89 12.09
N LEU A 431 -7.76 -28.84 11.82
CA LEU A 431 -7.37 -27.74 10.94
C LEU A 431 -6.51 -26.67 11.64
N GLN A 432 -6.42 -26.70 12.97
CA GLN A 432 -5.65 -25.76 13.77
C GLN A 432 -4.15 -26.01 13.56
N GLY A 433 -3.44 -24.99 13.06
CA GLY A 433 -2.03 -25.09 12.70
C GLY A 433 -1.76 -25.39 11.22
N THR A 434 -2.80 -25.64 10.40
CA THR A 434 -2.65 -25.75 8.96
C THR A 434 -2.36 -24.36 8.37
N THR A 435 -1.10 -24.08 8.10
CA THR A 435 -0.68 -23.00 7.21
C THR A 435 -0.50 -23.63 5.84
N ILE A 436 -1.38 -23.30 4.90
CA ILE A 436 -1.21 -23.75 3.52
C ILE A 436 -0.19 -22.80 2.89
N GLU A 437 1.08 -23.20 2.92
CA GLU A 437 2.12 -22.59 2.10
C GLU A 437 1.81 -22.93 0.64
N VAL A 438 1.66 -21.91 -0.19
CA VAL A 438 1.33 -22.08 -1.61
C VAL A 438 2.60 -21.80 -2.41
N SER A 439 2.80 -22.51 -3.52
CA SER A 439 3.99 -22.40 -4.38
C SER A 439 4.30 -20.95 -4.80
N GLU A 440 5.55 -20.64 -5.18
CA GLU A 440 5.94 -19.33 -5.77
C GLU A 440 5.11 -18.94 -7.01
N ALA A 441 4.47 -19.93 -7.66
CA ALA A 441 3.54 -19.71 -8.77
C ALA A 441 2.18 -19.14 -8.34
N SER A 442 1.86 -19.15 -7.04
CA SER A 442 0.62 -18.60 -6.50
C SER A 442 0.79 -17.13 -6.10
N PRO A 443 -0.21 -16.27 -6.38
CA PRO A 443 -0.22 -14.87 -5.96
C PRO A 443 -0.40 -14.68 -4.43
N VAL A 444 -0.68 -15.75 -3.67
CA VAL A 444 -0.84 -15.72 -2.21
C VAL A 444 0.28 -16.56 -1.59
N SER A 445 1.14 -15.92 -0.79
CA SER A 445 2.34 -16.56 -0.20
C SER A 445 2.03 -17.58 0.90
N SER A 446 0.96 -17.36 1.68
CA SER A 446 0.54 -18.32 2.72
C SER A 446 -0.90 -18.06 3.14
N PHE A 447 -1.67 -19.13 3.35
CA PHE A 447 -3.01 -19.07 3.92
C PHE A 447 -2.98 -19.62 5.35
N ASN A 448 -3.22 -18.77 6.34
CA ASN A 448 -3.29 -19.21 7.74
C ASN A 448 -4.74 -19.44 8.14
N PHE A 449 -5.14 -20.71 8.26
CA PHE A 449 -6.48 -21.10 8.70
C PHE A 449 -6.86 -20.50 10.06
N ASN A 450 -5.88 -20.24 10.93
CA ASN A 450 -6.11 -19.67 12.26
C ASN A 450 -6.71 -18.26 12.20
N SER A 451 -6.53 -17.53 11.10
CA SER A 451 -7.17 -16.22 10.92
C SER A 451 -8.70 -16.34 10.85
N PHE A 452 -9.23 -17.39 10.22
CA PHE A 452 -10.67 -17.62 10.04
C PHE A 452 -11.33 -18.22 11.28
N LEU A 453 -10.57 -18.95 12.11
CA LEU A 453 -11.05 -19.71 13.27
C LEU A 453 -11.96 -18.90 14.21
N PRO A 454 -11.59 -17.70 14.69
CA PRO A 454 -12.44 -16.93 15.61
C PRO A 454 -13.82 -16.62 15.02
N ARG A 455 -13.87 -16.30 13.72
CA ARG A 455 -15.12 -15.98 13.01
C ARG A 455 -15.94 -17.23 12.75
N LEU A 456 -15.32 -18.33 12.33
CA LEU A 456 -16.00 -19.62 12.14
C LEU A 456 -16.61 -20.14 13.44
N ARG A 457 -15.90 -20.05 14.57
CA ARG A 457 -16.43 -20.38 15.90
C ARG A 457 -17.66 -19.56 16.25
N SER A 458 -17.59 -18.24 16.06
CA SER A 458 -18.70 -17.32 16.33
C SER A 458 -19.93 -17.63 15.46
N LEU A 459 -19.73 -17.91 14.17
CA LEU A 459 -20.82 -18.24 13.25
C LEU A 459 -21.38 -19.64 13.46
N GLY A 460 -20.56 -20.58 13.91
CA GLY A 460 -21.00 -21.91 14.35
C GLY A 460 -22.03 -21.80 15.47
N ILE A 461 -21.75 -20.96 16.47
CA ILE A 461 -22.68 -20.71 17.57
C ILE A 461 -24.00 -20.12 17.05
N VAL A 462 -23.94 -19.06 16.24
CA VAL A 462 -25.14 -18.40 15.67
C VAL A 462 -26.00 -19.38 14.89
N ARG A 463 -25.38 -20.22 14.05
CA ARG A 463 -26.10 -21.23 13.25
C ARG A 463 -26.71 -22.32 14.11
N MET A 464 -25.97 -22.81 15.11
CA MET A 464 -26.47 -23.84 16.03
C MET A 464 -27.70 -23.32 16.76
N VAL A 465 -27.61 -22.10 17.31
CA VAL A 465 -28.71 -21.51 18.07
C VAL A 465 -29.90 -21.17 17.16
N HIS A 466 -29.66 -20.78 15.90
CA HIS A 466 -30.73 -20.66 14.92
C HIS A 466 -31.42 -22.00 14.64
N GLN A 467 -30.68 -23.12 14.51
CA GLN A 467 -31.28 -24.45 14.40
C GLN A 467 -32.05 -24.85 15.67
N GLN A 468 -31.52 -24.53 16.85
CA GLN A 468 -32.19 -24.78 18.13
C GLN A 468 -33.50 -24.00 18.26
N SER A 469 -33.54 -22.74 17.80
CA SER A 469 -34.73 -21.89 17.86
C SER A 469 -35.92 -22.44 17.03
N LYS A 470 -35.65 -23.33 16.06
CA LYS A 470 -36.69 -24.01 15.26
C LYS A 470 -37.27 -25.25 15.94
N VAL A 471 -36.57 -25.81 16.93
CA VAL A 471 -36.92 -27.11 17.54
C VAL A 471 -37.36 -26.94 19.00
N PHE A 472 -36.75 -26.00 19.72
CA PHE A 472 -36.94 -25.81 21.15
C PHE A 472 -37.64 -24.49 21.43
N GLU A 473 -38.62 -24.53 22.34
CA GLU A 473 -39.27 -23.32 22.88
C GLU A 473 -38.49 -22.77 24.08
N THR A 474 -37.99 -23.66 24.94
CA THR A 474 -37.16 -23.30 26.10
C THR A 474 -35.97 -24.25 26.22
N MET A 475 -34.82 -23.73 26.61
CA MET A 475 -33.61 -24.53 26.88
C MET A 475 -32.94 -24.01 28.15
N LYS A 476 -32.22 -24.85 28.89
CA LYS A 476 -31.39 -24.41 30.02
C LYS A 476 -30.08 -23.80 29.52
N ILE A 477 -29.61 -22.74 30.18
CA ILE A 477 -28.31 -22.12 29.88
C ILE A 477 -27.17 -23.14 29.99
N ASP A 478 -27.21 -24.05 30.95
CA ASP A 478 -26.15 -25.07 31.12
C ASP A 478 -26.12 -26.09 29.97
N SER A 479 -27.27 -26.40 29.37
CA SER A 479 -27.33 -27.20 28.14
C SER A 479 -26.66 -26.47 26.97
N LEU A 480 -26.87 -25.16 26.84
CA LEU A 480 -26.20 -24.35 25.82
C LEU A 480 -24.68 -24.26 26.08
N LYS A 481 -24.24 -24.12 27.34
CA LYS A 481 -22.82 -24.17 27.72
C LYS A 481 -22.16 -25.50 27.34
N SER A 482 -22.81 -26.62 27.65
CA SER A 482 -22.29 -27.95 27.31
C SER A 482 -22.31 -28.25 25.80
N ALA A 483 -23.12 -27.55 25.02
CA ALA A 483 -23.13 -27.65 23.56
C ALA A 483 -21.95 -26.92 22.90
N VAL A 484 -21.39 -25.88 23.54
CA VAL A 484 -20.27 -25.08 23.02
C VAL A 484 -19.01 -25.25 23.90
N PRO A 485 -18.15 -26.25 23.61
CA PRO A 485 -16.99 -26.55 24.46
C PRO A 485 -15.82 -25.55 24.29
N PHE A 486 -15.73 -24.87 23.13
CA PHE A 486 -14.55 -24.09 22.75
C PHE A 486 -14.58 -22.60 23.11
N MET A 487 -15.66 -22.10 23.72
CA MET A 487 -15.83 -20.68 24.02
C MET A 487 -16.57 -20.47 25.34
N PRO A 488 -16.13 -19.53 26.22
CA PRO A 488 -16.81 -19.27 27.46
C PRO A 488 -18.19 -18.61 27.24
N TYR A 489 -19.13 -18.86 28.16
CA TYR A 489 -20.52 -18.45 28.01
C TYR A 489 -20.72 -16.95 27.81
N HIS A 490 -19.91 -16.09 28.45
CA HIS A 490 -20.06 -14.64 28.32
C HIS A 490 -19.80 -14.13 26.88
N GLU A 491 -18.89 -14.78 26.14
CA GLU A 491 -18.67 -14.46 24.73
C GLU A 491 -19.80 -15.01 23.85
N VAL A 492 -20.27 -16.21 24.14
CA VAL A 492 -21.43 -16.83 23.48
C VAL A 492 -22.66 -15.91 23.63
N GLU A 493 -22.93 -15.45 24.84
CA GLU A 493 -24.03 -14.54 25.14
C GLU A 493 -23.90 -13.23 24.36
N ARG A 494 -22.71 -12.61 24.33
CA ARG A 494 -22.45 -11.39 23.55
C ARG A 494 -22.76 -11.59 22.05
N ILE A 495 -22.35 -12.72 21.48
CA ILE A 495 -22.62 -13.06 20.07
C ILE A 495 -24.13 -13.23 19.83
N LEU A 496 -24.84 -13.86 20.76
CA LEU A 496 -26.29 -14.04 20.67
C LEU A 496 -27.04 -12.71 20.76
N VAL A 497 -26.66 -11.82 21.68
CA VAL A 497 -27.26 -10.49 21.79
C VAL A 497 -27.08 -9.69 20.49
N GLN A 498 -25.92 -9.80 19.83
CA GLN A 498 -25.70 -9.16 18.53
C GLN A 498 -26.59 -9.74 17.42
N ALA A 499 -26.78 -11.06 17.41
CA ALA A 499 -27.67 -11.73 16.45
C ALA A 499 -29.15 -11.37 16.69
N VAL A 500 -29.57 -11.25 17.96
CA VAL A 500 -30.91 -10.81 18.35
C VAL A 500 -31.18 -9.36 17.95
N ARG A 501 -30.22 -8.45 18.23
CA ARG A 501 -30.31 -7.05 17.81
C ARG A 501 -30.48 -6.89 16.30
N SER A 502 -29.83 -7.75 15.52
CA SER A 502 -29.91 -7.73 14.06
C SER A 502 -31.21 -8.36 13.52
N GLY A 503 -32.02 -8.99 14.39
CA GLY A 503 -33.28 -9.63 14.04
C GLY A 503 -33.12 -11.02 13.42
N TYR A 504 -31.95 -11.65 13.53
CA TYR A 504 -31.71 -12.97 12.95
C TYR A 504 -32.23 -14.13 13.83
N ILE A 505 -32.18 -13.95 15.15
CA ILE A 505 -32.69 -14.91 16.13
C ILE A 505 -33.53 -14.14 17.14
N SER A 506 -34.69 -14.66 17.49
CA SER A 506 -35.54 -14.09 18.52
C SER A 506 -35.39 -14.92 19.80
N VAL A 507 -34.58 -14.43 20.74
CA VAL A 507 -34.32 -15.09 22.04
C VAL A 507 -34.49 -14.10 23.17
N ARG A 508 -35.19 -14.49 24.24
CA ARG A 508 -35.18 -13.79 25.53
C ARG A 508 -34.41 -14.64 26.52
N ILE A 509 -33.35 -14.07 27.08
CA ILE A 509 -32.53 -14.75 28.08
C ILE A 509 -33.04 -14.31 29.46
N ASP A 510 -33.54 -15.25 30.26
CA ASP A 510 -33.88 -15.01 31.65
C ASP A 510 -32.80 -15.58 32.57
N HIS A 511 -32.06 -14.69 33.24
CA HIS A 511 -30.99 -15.07 34.16
C HIS A 511 -31.51 -15.54 35.52
N GLN A 512 -32.75 -15.20 35.91
CA GLN A 512 -33.33 -15.65 37.19
C GLN A 512 -33.68 -17.14 37.12
N THR A 513 -34.28 -17.56 36.01
CA THR A 513 -34.66 -18.96 35.75
C THR A 513 -33.57 -19.76 35.02
N GLY A 514 -32.49 -19.08 34.60
CA GLY A 514 -31.36 -19.71 33.91
C GLY A 514 -31.72 -20.33 32.56
N SER A 515 -32.69 -19.75 31.85
CA SER A 515 -33.30 -20.36 30.65
C SER A 515 -33.50 -19.35 29.51
N PRO A 516 -32.89 -19.56 28.32
CA PRO A 516 -33.30 -18.90 27.09
C PRO A 516 -34.67 -19.39 26.60
N HIS A 517 -35.56 -18.45 26.33
CA HIS A 517 -36.83 -18.64 25.66
C HIS A 517 -36.69 -18.22 24.19
N PHE A 518 -36.99 -19.13 23.26
CA PHE A 518 -36.94 -18.86 21.82
C PHE A 518 -38.33 -18.43 21.32
N PHE A 519 -38.37 -17.35 20.56
CA PHE A 519 -39.60 -16.78 19.99
C PHE A 519 -39.51 -16.79 18.45
N GLY A 520 -39.55 -17.98 17.84
CA GLY A 520 -39.54 -18.12 16.38
C GLY A 520 -40.91 -18.41 15.80
N ASP A 521 -41.21 -17.88 14.60
CA ASP A 521 -42.27 -18.41 13.74
C ASP A 521 -41.94 -19.88 13.44
N ARG A 522 -42.88 -20.78 13.76
CA ARG A 522 -42.77 -22.22 13.47
C ARG A 522 -42.70 -22.50 11.98
#